data_AF-A0A820E7A9-F1
#
_entry.id   AF-A0A820E7A9-F1
#
_cell.length_a   1.000
_cell.length_b   1.000
_cell.length_c   1.000
_cell.angle_alpha   90.00
_cell.angle_beta   90.00
_cell.angle_gamma   90.00
#
_symmetry.space_group_name_H-M   'P 1'
#
loop_
_entity.id
_entity.type
_entity.pdbx_description
1 polymer ?
#
loop_
_entity_poly.entity_id
_entity_poly.type
_entity_poly.pdbx_seq_one_letter_code
_entity_poly.pdbx_strand_id
1 'polypeptide(L)'
;ENAVCSHDGSTHAVNCYCKTGYTNTGSAMNMNCKDSCEVDNGGCDVHATCYHDATTYSTMCTCMAGYVNTGSESKVVCKDTCHVNNGGCDSNATCSHDTTNNAIVCTCMTGYTNTGSGSHVVCEDTCTINNGGCDNNAICSHESKTNAVKCDCKKGYTNTGSDSNVVCTDACQVNNGGCNENAVCSHKASTNAVKCICKTGYTKIGCSCNAICKDSCQVDNGGCEINAICSHDSETYEVKCT
;
A
#
# COMPACT_ATOMS: atom_id res chain seq x y z
N GLU A 1 54.93 26.25 5.83
CA GLU A 1 53.72 26.95 5.36
C GLU A 1 52.53 26.48 6.19
N ASN A 2 51.53 27.31 6.46
CA ASN A 2 50.35 26.97 7.30
C ASN A 2 50.59 26.67 8.80
N ALA A 3 51.76 27.00 9.32
CA ALA A 3 52.06 26.99 10.76
C ALA A 3 52.25 28.43 11.28
N VAL A 4 51.96 28.65 12.57
CA VAL A 4 52.32 29.84 13.33
C VAL A 4 53.32 29.42 14.39
N CYS A 5 54.45 30.11 14.47
CA CYS A 5 55.51 29.82 15.43
C CYS A 5 55.77 31.04 16.32
N SER A 6 56.01 30.79 17.60
CA SER A 6 56.36 31.80 18.59
C SER A 6 57.57 31.35 19.39
N HIS A 7 58.36 32.32 19.85
CA HIS A 7 59.54 32.07 20.67
C HIS A 7 59.24 32.51 22.11
N ASP A 8 59.35 31.59 23.06
CA ASP A 8 59.27 31.90 24.48
C ASP A 8 60.61 32.49 24.94
N GLY A 9 60.63 33.79 25.25
CA GLY A 9 61.83 34.51 25.68
C GLY A 9 62.39 34.08 27.04
N SER A 10 61.63 33.32 27.84
CA SER A 10 62.07 32.85 29.16
C SER A 10 62.74 31.47 29.10
N THR A 11 62.22 30.57 28.26
CA THR A 11 62.72 29.20 28.12
C THR A 11 63.58 28.99 26.87
N HIS A 12 63.63 29.99 25.99
CA HIS A 12 64.20 29.90 24.63
C HIS A 12 63.55 28.79 23.77
N ALA A 13 62.34 28.34 24.13
CA ALA A 13 61.61 27.34 23.38
C ALA A 13 60.91 27.96 22.16
N VAL A 14 60.92 27.25 21.04
CA VAL A 14 60.12 27.58 19.85
C VAL A 14 58.88 26.70 19.84
N ASN A 15 57.72 27.32 20.00
CA ASN A 15 56.43 26.64 19.94
C ASN A 15 55.73 26.98 18.64
N CYS A 16 55.49 25.95 17.83
CA CYS A 16 54.74 26.04 16.59
C CYS A 16 53.42 25.29 16.70
N TYR A 17 52.38 25.80 16.07
CA TYR A 17 51.09 25.13 15.90
C TYR A 17 50.55 25.38 14.49
N CYS A 18 49.75 24.45 13.98
CA CYS A 18 49.10 24.63 12.69
C CYS A 18 48.03 25.71 12.79
N LYS A 19 47.87 26.51 11.74
CA LYS A 19 46.75 27.46 11.62
C LYS A 19 45.42 26.69 11.72
N THR A 20 44.33 27.37 12.09
CA THR A 20 42.97 26.81 12.06
C THR A 20 42.71 26.18 10.69
N GLY A 21 42.07 25.00 10.67
CA GLY A 21 41.80 24.22 9.45
C GLY A 21 42.99 23.36 8.98
N TYR A 22 44.11 23.34 9.70
CA TYR A 22 45.25 22.48 9.41
C TYR A 22 45.61 21.56 10.57
N THR A 23 45.93 20.31 10.25
CA THR A 23 46.34 19.27 11.20
C THR A 23 47.83 18.97 11.04
N ASN A 24 48.57 18.86 12.16
CA ASN A 24 49.96 18.43 12.11
C ASN A 24 50.05 16.92 11.87
N THR A 25 50.55 16.53 10.69
CA THR A 25 50.85 15.13 10.34
C THR A 25 52.32 14.77 10.52
N GLY A 26 53.15 15.72 10.95
CA GLY A 26 54.58 15.55 11.21
C GLY A 26 54.90 15.25 12.68
N SER A 27 56.18 15.24 13.02
CA SER A 27 56.62 15.09 14.41
C SER A 27 56.65 16.46 15.12
N ALA A 28 56.81 16.47 16.45
CA ALA A 28 56.92 17.71 17.22
C ALA A 28 58.09 18.61 16.79
N MET A 29 59.19 17.99 16.31
CA MET A 29 60.40 18.70 15.86
C MET A 29 60.41 18.98 14.35
N ASN A 30 59.51 18.37 13.58
CA ASN A 30 59.38 18.56 12.15
C ASN A 30 57.89 18.55 11.77
N MET A 31 57.24 19.67 12.08
CA MET A 31 55.82 19.86 11.83
C MET A 31 55.51 19.86 10.34
N ASN A 32 54.40 19.22 10.00
CA ASN A 32 53.85 19.22 8.65
C ASN A 32 52.35 19.50 8.73
N CYS A 33 51.96 20.74 8.47
CA CYS A 33 50.56 21.17 8.53
C CYS A 33 49.88 20.88 7.20
N LYS A 34 49.02 19.87 7.19
CA LYS A 34 48.16 19.53 6.05
C LYS A 34 46.74 20.02 6.30
N ASP A 35 46.00 20.25 5.22
CA ASP A 35 44.58 20.57 5.33
C ASP A 35 43.87 19.48 6.15
N SER A 36 43.14 19.89 7.19
CA SER A 36 42.47 18.96 8.08
C SER A 36 41.49 18.06 7.34
N CYS A 37 40.81 18.52 6.28
CA CYS A 37 39.88 17.69 5.51
C CYS A 37 40.59 16.61 4.67
N GLU A 38 41.86 16.80 4.33
CA GLU A 38 42.67 15.78 3.64
C GLU A 38 43.21 14.70 4.59
N VAL A 39 43.10 14.92 5.91
CA VAL A 39 43.59 14.01 6.94
C VAL A 39 42.41 13.42 7.70
N ASP A 40 42.15 12.12 7.51
CA ASP A 40 41.06 11.41 8.19
C ASP A 40 39.69 12.10 8.04
N ASN A 41 39.43 12.71 6.87
CA ASN A 41 38.22 13.48 6.58
C ASN A 41 37.92 14.56 7.64
N GLY A 42 38.94 15.19 8.23
CA GLY A 42 38.77 16.16 9.30
C GLY A 42 38.18 15.60 10.60
N GLY A 43 38.18 14.28 10.77
CA GLY A 43 37.49 13.58 11.87
C GLY A 43 35.98 13.48 11.68
N CYS A 44 35.45 13.80 10.49
CA CYS A 44 34.04 13.66 10.16
C CYS A 44 33.63 12.19 10.02
N ASP A 45 32.33 11.92 10.24
CA ASP A 45 31.72 10.61 9.94
C ASP A 45 31.99 10.17 8.49
N VAL A 46 32.01 8.86 8.24
CA VAL A 46 32.25 8.31 6.89
C VAL A 46 31.19 8.72 5.87
N HIS A 47 29.97 9.05 6.32
CA HIS A 47 28.89 9.58 5.49
C HIS A 47 28.74 11.11 5.62
N ALA A 48 29.82 11.80 6.00
CA ALA A 48 29.88 13.26 6.05
C ALA A 48 30.95 13.82 5.12
N THR A 49 30.69 15.01 4.59
CA THR A 49 31.64 15.83 3.86
C THR A 49 32.31 16.81 4.82
N CYS A 50 33.64 16.82 4.81
CA CYS A 50 34.44 17.83 5.49
C CYS A 50 34.53 19.11 4.67
N TYR A 51 34.43 20.26 5.32
CA TYR A 51 34.65 21.58 4.73
C TYR A 51 35.19 22.57 5.78
N HIS A 52 35.69 23.73 5.34
CA HIS A 52 36.11 24.79 6.24
C HIS A 52 35.04 25.87 6.36
N ASP A 53 34.76 26.30 7.58
CA ASP A 53 33.90 27.45 7.84
C ASP A 53 34.46 28.71 7.14
N ALA A 54 33.61 29.46 6.45
CA ALA A 54 34.04 30.57 5.61
C ALA A 54 34.64 31.76 6.40
N THR A 55 34.35 31.87 7.70
CA THR A 55 34.80 33.00 8.53
C THR A 55 36.00 32.64 9.40
N THR A 56 35.93 31.48 10.05
CA THR A 56 36.92 31.02 11.03
C THR A 56 37.94 30.05 10.45
N TYR A 57 37.66 29.51 9.26
CA TYR A 57 38.43 28.43 8.62
C TYR A 57 38.53 27.17 9.51
N SER A 58 37.55 26.97 10.40
CA SER A 58 37.46 25.79 11.25
C SER A 58 36.94 24.59 10.46
N THR A 59 37.46 23.41 10.77
CA THR A 59 37.02 22.14 10.17
C THR A 59 35.60 21.80 10.59
N MET A 60 34.68 21.74 9.64
CA MET A 60 33.26 21.46 9.81
C MET A 60 32.87 20.18 9.06
N CYS A 61 31.82 19.52 9.55
CA CYS A 61 31.27 18.31 8.95
C CYS A 61 29.80 18.53 8.61
N THR A 62 29.37 18.07 7.43
CA THR A 62 27.95 17.99 7.09
C THR A 62 27.63 16.61 6.55
N CYS A 63 26.48 16.04 6.92
CA CYS A 63 26.06 14.75 6.37
C CYS A 63 25.85 14.86 4.86
N MET A 64 26.24 13.79 4.15
CA MET A 64 25.95 13.65 2.73
C MET A 64 24.43 13.58 2.50
N ALA A 65 23.99 13.86 1.27
CA ALA A 65 22.58 13.71 0.90
C ALA A 65 22.07 12.32 1.29
N GLY A 66 20.85 12.23 1.84
CA GLY A 66 20.27 10.99 2.35
C GLY A 66 20.69 10.60 3.78
N TYR A 67 21.59 11.34 4.42
CA TYR A 67 21.96 11.11 5.81
C TYR A 67 21.56 12.29 6.70
N VAL A 68 21.17 11.99 7.93
CA VAL A 68 20.79 12.99 8.94
C VAL A 68 21.77 12.95 10.11
N ASN A 69 22.14 14.12 10.63
CA ASN A 69 22.99 14.22 11.81
C ASN A 69 22.18 13.80 13.05
N THR A 70 22.63 12.73 13.71
CA THR A 70 22.08 12.23 14.98
C THR A 70 23.01 12.47 16.17
N GLY A 71 24.17 13.10 15.92
CA GLY A 71 25.14 13.52 16.92
C GLY A 71 24.92 14.96 17.39
N SER A 72 26.01 15.62 17.74
CA SER A 72 26.02 17.04 18.13
C SER A 72 26.67 17.88 17.02
N GLU A 73 26.58 19.21 17.11
CA GLU A 73 27.27 20.11 16.16
C GLU A 73 28.79 19.91 16.16
N SER A 74 29.39 19.65 17.33
CA SER A 74 30.83 19.40 17.48
C SER A 74 31.25 17.96 17.19
N LYS A 75 30.30 17.04 17.02
CA LYS A 75 30.55 15.63 16.71
C LYS A 75 29.39 15.09 15.87
N VAL A 76 29.50 15.33 14.57
CA VAL A 76 28.52 14.89 13.59
C VAL A 76 28.53 13.37 13.48
N VAL A 77 27.35 12.77 13.53
CA VAL A 77 27.16 11.32 13.35
C VAL A 77 26.05 11.13 12.34
N CYS A 78 26.40 10.68 11.14
CA CYS A 78 25.48 10.60 10.02
C CYS A 78 24.85 9.23 9.95
N LYS A 79 23.53 9.19 10.12
CA LYS A 79 22.74 7.98 9.94
C LYS A 79 21.89 8.10 8.70
N ASP A 80 21.70 6.98 8.02
CA ASP A 80 20.76 6.87 6.91
C ASP A 80 19.38 7.39 7.39
N THR A 81 18.85 8.34 6.63
CA THR A 81 17.64 9.06 7.01
C THR A 81 16.42 8.14 7.04
N CYS A 82 16.33 7.13 6.18
CA CYS A 82 15.25 6.15 6.21
C CYS A 82 15.26 5.30 7.50
N HIS A 83 16.43 5.14 8.13
CA HIS A 83 16.56 4.45 9.41
C HIS A 83 16.24 5.34 10.63
N VAL A 84 15.96 6.63 10.42
CA VAL A 84 15.61 7.59 11.46
C VAL A 84 14.21 8.13 11.17
N ASN A 85 13.22 7.72 11.98
CA ASN A 85 11.83 8.15 11.83
C ASN A 85 11.27 7.93 10.41
N ASN A 86 11.64 6.81 9.75
CA ASN A 86 11.24 6.47 8.38
C ASN A 86 11.50 7.60 7.37
N GLY A 87 12.57 8.40 7.57
CA GLY A 87 12.86 9.57 6.75
C GLY A 87 11.79 10.66 6.74
N GLY A 88 10.87 10.65 7.71
CA GLY A 88 9.71 11.53 7.77
C GLY A 88 8.56 11.11 6.86
N CYS A 89 8.60 9.92 6.27
CA CYS A 89 7.51 9.35 5.49
C CYS A 89 6.32 8.96 6.38
N ASP A 90 5.12 8.92 5.79
CA ASP A 90 3.91 8.37 6.41
C ASP A 90 4.17 6.94 6.94
N SER A 91 3.46 6.56 8.01
CA SER A 91 3.50 5.19 8.55
C SER A 91 3.11 4.10 7.55
N ASN A 92 2.29 4.44 6.55
CA ASN A 92 1.87 3.57 5.47
C ASN A 92 2.73 3.73 4.20
N ALA A 93 3.92 4.33 4.31
CA ALA A 93 4.87 4.51 3.22
C ALA A 93 6.22 3.85 3.52
N THR A 94 6.89 3.41 2.46
CA THR A 94 8.29 2.97 2.48
C THR A 94 9.19 4.16 2.14
N CYS A 95 10.23 4.36 2.95
CA CYS A 95 11.32 5.30 2.66
C CYS A 95 12.39 4.63 1.80
N SER A 96 12.86 5.34 0.78
CA SER A 96 14.02 4.97 -0.03
C SER A 96 14.83 6.21 -0.46
N HIS A 97 15.97 5.97 -1.11
CA HIS A 97 16.78 7.02 -1.71
C HIS A 97 16.64 7.03 -3.23
N ASP A 98 16.49 8.23 -3.80
CA ASP A 98 16.60 8.44 -5.25
C ASP A 98 18.01 8.08 -5.73
N THR A 99 18.11 7.32 -6.82
CA THR A 99 19.39 6.79 -7.32
C THR A 99 20.30 7.83 -7.96
N THR A 100 19.79 9.03 -8.25
CA THR A 100 20.53 10.10 -8.94
C THR A 100 21.09 11.12 -7.96
N ASN A 101 20.32 11.50 -6.93
CA ASN A 101 20.70 12.57 -6.00
C ASN A 101 20.65 12.17 -4.52
N ASN A 102 20.35 10.90 -4.21
CA ASN A 102 20.21 10.35 -2.86
C ASN A 102 19.14 11.04 -1.99
N ALA A 103 18.22 11.78 -2.61
CA ALA A 103 17.11 12.42 -1.91
C ALA A 103 16.14 11.38 -1.35
N ILE A 104 15.42 11.76 -0.29
CA ILE A 104 14.42 10.91 0.34
C ILE A 104 13.19 10.80 -0.55
N VAL A 105 12.77 9.56 -0.80
CA VAL A 105 11.57 9.23 -1.56
C VAL A 105 10.66 8.41 -0.66
N CYS A 106 9.45 8.93 -0.44
CA CYS A 106 8.40 8.21 0.27
C CYS A 106 7.41 7.63 -0.74
N THR A 107 7.18 6.33 -0.70
CA THR A 107 6.22 5.66 -1.59
C THR A 107 5.18 4.93 -0.76
N CYS A 108 3.89 5.21 -0.97
CA CYS A 108 2.82 4.49 -0.28
C CYS A 108 2.93 2.99 -0.54
N MET A 109 2.73 2.20 0.53
CA MET A 109 2.69 0.75 0.44
C MET A 109 1.51 0.30 -0.42
N THR A 110 1.60 -0.91 -0.97
CA THR A 110 0.51 -1.52 -1.74
C THR A 110 -0.81 -1.45 -0.95
N GLY A 111 -1.88 -1.02 -1.61
CA GLY A 111 -3.19 -0.81 -0.97
C GLY A 111 -3.43 0.60 -0.43
N TYR A 112 -2.43 1.48 -0.47
CA TYR A 112 -2.57 2.89 -0.09
C TYR A 112 -2.35 3.81 -1.28
N THR A 113 -3.05 4.95 -1.28
CA THR A 113 -2.94 5.98 -2.31
C THR A 113 -2.37 7.25 -1.69
N ASN A 114 -1.43 7.90 -2.38
CA ASN A 114 -0.89 9.18 -1.94
C ASN A 114 -1.93 10.29 -2.15
N THR A 115 -2.47 10.84 -1.06
CA THR A 115 -3.39 11.99 -1.05
C THR A 115 -2.69 13.29 -0.67
N GLY A 116 -1.40 13.22 -0.33
CA GLY A 116 -0.56 14.36 -0.01
C GLY A 116 -0.20 15.22 -1.23
N SER A 117 0.62 16.24 -0.99
CA SER A 117 1.04 17.17 -2.05
C SER A 117 2.52 17.57 -1.89
N GLY A 118 3.18 17.79 -3.02
CA GLY A 118 4.61 18.13 -3.04
C GLY A 118 5.47 17.03 -2.42
N SER A 119 6.31 17.42 -1.45
CA SER A 119 7.18 16.50 -0.71
C SER A 119 6.51 15.83 0.50
N HIS A 120 5.28 16.22 0.84
CA HIS A 120 4.55 15.62 1.97
C HIS A 120 3.64 14.51 1.46
N VAL A 121 4.09 13.26 1.61
CA VAL A 121 3.34 12.07 1.25
C VAL A 121 2.40 11.70 2.40
N VAL A 122 1.12 11.54 2.09
CA VAL A 122 0.08 11.06 3.02
C VAL A 122 -0.56 9.85 2.38
N CYS A 123 -0.55 8.72 3.09
CA CYS A 123 -0.97 7.45 2.52
C CYS A 123 -2.29 7.00 3.14
N GLU A 124 -3.37 7.18 2.39
CA GLU A 124 -4.72 6.79 2.78
C GLU A 124 -5.11 5.44 2.17
N ASP A 125 -5.92 4.66 2.89
CA ASP A 125 -6.44 3.39 2.41
C ASP A 125 -7.19 3.61 1.08
N THR A 126 -6.74 2.95 0.02
CA THR A 126 -7.29 3.11 -1.33
C THR A 126 -8.76 2.75 -1.39
N CYS A 127 -9.27 1.82 -0.58
CA CYS A 127 -10.69 1.49 -0.55
C CYS A 127 -11.58 2.62 -0.01
N THR A 128 -11.01 3.55 0.77
CA THR A 128 -11.73 4.74 1.26
C THR A 128 -11.84 5.84 0.20
N ILE A 129 -11.03 5.76 -0.86
CA ILE A 129 -11.00 6.74 -1.95
C ILE A 129 -11.66 6.12 -3.18
N ASN A 130 -12.81 6.65 -3.58
CA ASN A 130 -13.54 6.18 -4.76
C ASN A 130 -13.75 4.64 -4.80
N ASN A 131 -14.00 4.03 -3.63
CA ASN A 131 -14.17 2.58 -3.47
C ASN A 131 -13.00 1.76 -4.08
N GLY A 132 -11.78 2.30 -4.04
CA GLY A 132 -10.59 1.69 -4.64
C GLY A 132 -10.67 1.47 -6.16
N GLY A 133 -11.58 2.17 -6.84
CA GLY A 133 -11.87 1.96 -8.26
C GLY A 133 -12.76 0.75 -8.56
N CYS A 134 -13.27 0.07 -7.53
CA CYS A 134 -14.23 -1.01 -7.70
C CYS A 134 -15.60 -0.49 -8.18
N ASP A 135 -16.33 -1.34 -8.91
CA ASP A 135 -17.72 -1.08 -9.29
C ASP A 135 -18.60 -0.70 -8.08
N ASN A 136 -19.64 0.12 -8.29
CA ASN A 136 -20.55 0.56 -7.23
C ASN A 136 -21.29 -0.61 -6.53
N ASN A 137 -21.49 -1.72 -7.23
CA ASN A 137 -22.06 -2.96 -6.71
C ASN A 137 -20.99 -3.97 -6.25
N ALA A 138 -19.72 -3.54 -6.13
CA ALA A 138 -18.65 -4.30 -5.52
C ALA A 138 -18.32 -3.77 -4.11
N ILE A 139 -17.66 -4.62 -3.33
CA ILE A 139 -17.05 -4.31 -2.04
C ILE A 139 -15.55 -4.24 -2.28
N CYS A 140 -14.94 -3.11 -1.93
CA CYS A 140 -13.49 -2.97 -1.91
C CYS A 140 -12.92 -3.58 -0.61
N SER A 141 -11.85 -4.34 -0.75
CA SER A 141 -11.07 -4.89 0.36
C SER A 141 -9.61 -5.05 -0.05
N HIS A 142 -8.77 -5.58 0.84
CA HIS A 142 -7.37 -5.88 0.54
C HIS A 142 -7.11 -7.39 0.50
N GLU A 143 -6.34 -7.83 -0.49
CA GLU A 143 -5.79 -9.18 -0.53
C GLU A 143 -4.87 -9.43 0.65
N SER A 144 -5.10 -10.50 1.41
CA SER A 144 -4.42 -10.75 2.69
C SER A 144 -2.90 -10.94 2.60
N LYS A 145 -2.38 -11.33 1.42
CA LYS A 145 -0.94 -11.58 1.22
C LYS A 145 -0.19 -10.39 0.66
N THR A 146 -0.82 -9.60 -0.21
CA THR A 146 -0.17 -8.54 -0.98
C THR A 146 -0.63 -7.15 -0.57
N ASN A 147 -1.70 -7.06 0.23
CA ASN A 147 -2.45 -5.85 0.54
C ASN A 147 -3.00 -5.13 -0.71
N ALA A 148 -2.98 -5.77 -1.88
CA ALA A 148 -3.51 -5.20 -3.11
C ALA A 148 -5.03 -5.01 -3.02
N VAL A 149 -5.54 -3.97 -3.67
CA VAL A 149 -6.98 -3.73 -3.76
C VAL A 149 -7.65 -4.94 -4.43
N LYS A 150 -8.74 -5.39 -3.82
CA LYS A 150 -9.60 -6.47 -4.27
C LYS A 150 -11.04 -5.97 -4.34
N CYS A 151 -11.68 -6.24 -5.47
CA CYS A 151 -13.08 -5.94 -5.67
C CYS A 151 -13.89 -7.23 -5.74
N ASP A 152 -14.83 -7.43 -4.81
CA ASP A 152 -15.76 -8.57 -4.85
C ASP A 152 -17.19 -8.08 -5.04
N CYS A 153 -17.93 -8.69 -5.97
CA CYS A 153 -19.32 -8.30 -6.17
C CYS A 153 -20.17 -8.54 -4.91
N LYS A 154 -21.01 -7.55 -4.59
CA LYS A 154 -22.01 -7.66 -3.52
C LYS A 154 -22.91 -8.85 -3.79
N LYS A 155 -23.48 -9.41 -2.72
CA LYS A 155 -24.40 -10.54 -2.80
C LYS A 155 -25.58 -10.21 -3.74
N GLY A 156 -25.87 -11.11 -4.67
CA GLY A 156 -26.86 -10.90 -5.73
C GLY A 156 -26.29 -10.37 -7.05
N TYR A 157 -25.03 -9.99 -7.08
CA TYR A 157 -24.32 -9.59 -8.30
C TYR A 157 -23.28 -10.63 -8.67
N THR A 158 -22.94 -10.69 -9.96
CA THR A 158 -21.87 -11.54 -10.49
C THR A 158 -20.88 -10.70 -11.28
N ASN A 159 -19.60 -11.08 -11.22
CA ASN A 159 -18.59 -10.43 -12.05
C ASN A 159 -18.82 -10.81 -13.51
N THR A 160 -18.95 -9.80 -14.36
CA THR A 160 -19.10 -9.90 -15.82
C THR A 160 -17.94 -9.23 -16.57
N GLY A 161 -17.00 -8.63 -15.84
CA GLY A 161 -15.76 -8.06 -16.36
C GLY A 161 -14.58 -9.04 -16.26
N SER A 162 -13.38 -8.50 -16.07
CA SER A 162 -12.16 -9.29 -15.81
C SER A 162 -11.80 -9.24 -14.32
N ASP A 163 -10.83 -10.06 -13.90
CA ASP A 163 -10.31 -10.02 -12.53
C ASP A 163 -9.61 -8.69 -12.20
N SER A 164 -9.04 -8.02 -13.21
CA SER A 164 -8.40 -6.71 -13.11
C SER A 164 -9.36 -5.53 -13.25
N ASN A 165 -10.59 -5.77 -13.71
CA ASN A 165 -11.62 -4.76 -13.91
C ASN A 165 -12.99 -5.38 -13.66
N VAL A 166 -13.31 -5.50 -12.37
CA VAL A 166 -14.53 -6.17 -11.90
C VAL A 166 -15.75 -5.31 -12.25
N VAL A 167 -16.69 -5.92 -12.96
CA VAL A 167 -17.97 -5.30 -13.33
C VAL A 167 -19.10 -6.13 -12.76
N CYS A 168 -19.84 -5.58 -11.81
CA CYS A 168 -20.85 -6.31 -11.05
C CYS A 168 -22.24 -6.09 -11.65
N THR A 169 -22.71 -7.11 -12.38
CA THR A 169 -24.04 -7.11 -12.98
C THR A 169 -25.00 -7.92 -12.11
N ASP A 170 -26.26 -7.51 -12.04
CA ASP A 170 -27.32 -8.27 -11.36
C ASP A 170 -27.31 -9.72 -11.87
N ALA A 171 -27.15 -10.67 -10.95
CA ALA A 171 -27.04 -12.08 -11.28
C ALA A 171 -28.29 -12.62 -12.00
N CYS A 172 -29.49 -12.10 -11.72
CA CYS A 172 -30.70 -12.52 -12.42
C CYS A 172 -30.72 -12.10 -13.90
N GLN A 173 -29.97 -11.07 -14.28
CA GLN A 173 -29.80 -10.65 -15.68
C GLN A 173 -28.77 -11.51 -16.43
N VAL A 174 -27.96 -12.28 -15.69
CA VAL A 174 -26.90 -13.13 -16.26
C VAL A 174 -27.31 -14.59 -16.09
N ASN A 175 -27.64 -15.25 -17.21
CA ASN A 175 -28.03 -16.66 -17.22
C ASN A 175 -29.14 -17.02 -16.21
N ASN A 176 -30.14 -16.13 -16.05
CA ASN A 176 -31.25 -16.29 -15.10
C ASN A 176 -30.78 -16.60 -13.65
N GLY A 177 -29.62 -16.07 -13.22
CA GLY A 177 -29.03 -16.36 -11.91
C GLY A 177 -28.67 -17.84 -11.68
N GLY A 178 -28.56 -18.64 -12.75
CA GLY A 178 -28.39 -20.09 -12.67
C GLY A 178 -29.66 -20.87 -12.30
N CYS A 179 -30.82 -20.21 -12.34
CA CYS A 179 -32.11 -20.87 -12.14
C CYS A 179 -32.48 -21.77 -13.31
N ASN A 180 -33.20 -22.86 -13.01
CA ASN A 180 -33.78 -23.74 -14.03
C ASN A 180 -34.69 -22.95 -15.00
N GLU A 181 -34.83 -23.44 -16.24
CA GLU A 181 -35.66 -22.81 -17.29
C GLU A 181 -37.14 -22.61 -16.89
N ASN A 182 -37.65 -23.48 -16.01
CA ASN A 182 -39.01 -23.40 -15.46
C ASN A 182 -39.07 -22.63 -14.13
N ALA A 183 -38.05 -21.83 -13.84
CA ALA A 183 -37.97 -20.95 -12.68
C ALA A 183 -37.72 -19.49 -13.11
N VAL A 184 -38.24 -18.57 -12.30
CA VAL A 184 -37.96 -17.14 -12.38
C VAL A 184 -36.90 -16.80 -11.34
N CYS A 185 -35.85 -16.10 -11.76
CA CYS A 185 -34.87 -15.55 -10.85
C CYS A 185 -35.41 -14.32 -10.12
N SER A 186 -35.12 -14.23 -8.83
CA SER A 186 -35.46 -13.12 -7.95
C SER A 186 -34.41 -12.99 -6.85
N HIS A 187 -34.51 -11.96 -6.00
CA HIS A 187 -33.63 -11.79 -4.85
C HIS A 187 -34.38 -12.02 -3.53
N LYS A 188 -33.70 -12.64 -2.56
CA LYS A 188 -34.19 -12.70 -1.18
C LYS A 188 -34.14 -11.31 -0.55
N ALA A 189 -35.28 -10.76 -0.15
CA ALA A 189 -35.38 -9.41 0.43
C ALA A 189 -34.40 -9.16 1.60
N SER A 190 -34.10 -10.16 2.42
CA SER A 190 -33.22 -10.01 3.59
C SER A 190 -31.72 -10.06 3.31
N THR A 191 -31.28 -10.65 2.20
CA THR A 191 -29.86 -10.94 1.95
C THR A 191 -29.39 -10.56 0.56
N ASN A 192 -30.31 -10.12 -0.30
CA ASN A 192 -30.13 -9.92 -1.74
C ASN A 192 -29.62 -11.18 -2.49
N ALA A 193 -29.62 -12.34 -1.85
CA ALA A 193 -29.17 -13.59 -2.47
C ALA A 193 -30.10 -13.99 -3.61
N VAL A 194 -29.55 -14.56 -4.68
CA VAL A 194 -30.34 -15.16 -5.75
C VAL A 194 -31.30 -16.20 -5.18
N LYS A 195 -32.55 -16.16 -5.65
CA LYS A 195 -33.65 -17.05 -5.31
C LYS A 195 -34.38 -17.43 -6.58
N CYS A 196 -34.37 -18.73 -6.87
CA CYS A 196 -35.17 -19.31 -7.94
C CYS A 196 -36.56 -19.69 -7.41
N ILE A 197 -37.59 -19.20 -8.08
CA ILE A 197 -39.00 -19.51 -7.78
C ILE A 197 -39.56 -20.26 -8.99
N CYS A 198 -40.11 -21.45 -8.78
CA CYS A 198 -40.74 -22.20 -9.86
C CYS A 198 -41.91 -21.41 -10.44
N LYS A 199 -42.04 -21.41 -11.76
CA LYS A 199 -43.20 -20.87 -12.45
C LYS A 199 -44.45 -21.61 -11.96
N THR A 200 -45.63 -20.99 -12.10
CA THR A 200 -46.91 -21.63 -11.83
C THR A 200 -46.96 -23.00 -12.52
N GLY A 201 -47.53 -24.02 -11.87
CA GLY A 201 -47.57 -25.41 -12.37
C GLY A 201 -46.28 -26.22 -12.25
N TYR A 202 -45.21 -25.66 -11.69
CA TYR A 202 -43.98 -26.39 -11.40
C TYR A 202 -43.68 -26.40 -9.90
N THR A 203 -43.22 -27.55 -9.42
CA THR A 203 -42.81 -27.76 -8.03
C THR A 203 -41.29 -27.89 -7.94
N LYS A 204 -40.71 -27.25 -6.92
CA LYS A 204 -39.29 -27.40 -6.61
C LYS A 204 -39.01 -28.83 -6.12
N ILE A 205 -38.08 -29.51 -6.76
CA ILE A 205 -37.54 -30.79 -6.30
C ILE A 205 -36.10 -30.64 -5.81
N GLY A 206 -35.79 -31.27 -4.67
CA GLY A 206 -34.47 -31.23 -4.03
C GLY A 206 -34.16 -29.95 -3.23
N CYS A 207 -33.01 -29.96 -2.55
CA CYS A 207 -32.58 -28.90 -1.61
C CYS A 207 -31.54 -27.92 -2.18
N SER A 208 -31.21 -27.97 -3.48
CA SER A 208 -30.19 -27.09 -4.05
C SER A 208 -30.61 -25.62 -4.10
N CYS A 209 -29.60 -24.73 -4.06
CA CYS A 209 -29.76 -23.28 -4.23
C CYS A 209 -30.36 -22.93 -5.60
N ASN A 210 -30.02 -23.72 -6.63
CA ASN A 210 -30.65 -23.67 -7.95
C ASN A 210 -31.86 -24.61 -7.89
N ALA A 211 -33.06 -24.04 -7.79
CA ALA A 211 -34.29 -24.82 -7.76
C ALA A 211 -34.43 -25.58 -9.07
N ILE A 212 -34.47 -26.91 -9.01
CA ILE A 212 -34.92 -27.72 -10.13
C ILE A 212 -36.45 -27.70 -10.07
N CYS A 213 -37.08 -27.14 -11.09
CA CYS A 213 -38.53 -27.00 -11.17
C CYS A 213 -39.04 -28.05 -12.14
N LYS A 214 -39.79 -29.02 -11.61
CA LYS A 214 -40.41 -30.08 -12.38
C LYS A 214 -41.91 -29.87 -12.42
N ASP A 215 -42.54 -30.24 -13.52
CA ASP A 215 -43.99 -30.23 -13.67
C ASP A 215 -44.64 -30.85 -12.41
N SER A 216 -45.55 -30.10 -11.79
CA SER A 216 -46.19 -30.49 -10.54
C SER A 216 -46.98 -31.79 -10.68
N CYS A 217 -47.61 -32.08 -11.83
CA CYS A 217 -48.31 -33.35 -12.04
C CYS A 217 -47.36 -34.55 -12.08
N GLN A 218 -46.08 -34.34 -12.36
CA GLN A 218 -45.05 -35.37 -12.30
C GLN A 218 -44.41 -35.55 -10.91
N VAL A 219 -44.86 -34.77 -9.92
CA VAL A 219 -44.37 -34.80 -8.54
C VAL A 219 -45.58 -34.93 -7.61
N ASP A 220 -45.73 -36.11 -6.99
CA ASP A 220 -46.83 -36.38 -6.05
C ASP A 220 -48.23 -36.13 -6.64
N ASN A 221 -48.42 -36.44 -7.93
CA ASN A 221 -49.67 -36.21 -8.67
C ASN A 221 -50.22 -34.76 -8.55
N GLY A 222 -49.34 -33.76 -8.41
CA GLY A 222 -49.74 -32.37 -8.18
C GLY A 222 -50.46 -32.11 -6.85
N GLY A 223 -50.41 -33.06 -5.92
CA GLY A 223 -51.19 -33.06 -4.68
C GLY A 223 -52.66 -33.50 -4.85
N CYS A 224 -53.02 -34.05 -6.02
CA CYS A 224 -54.36 -34.57 -6.28
C CYS A 224 -54.61 -35.90 -5.55
N GLU A 225 -55.88 -36.20 -5.24
CA GLU A 225 -56.27 -37.49 -4.66
C GLU A 225 -55.90 -38.67 -5.56
N ILE A 226 -55.80 -39.88 -4.97
CA ILE A 226 -55.26 -41.10 -5.61
C ILE A 226 -55.95 -41.48 -6.94
N ASN A 227 -57.20 -41.04 -7.17
CA ASN A 227 -57.97 -41.33 -8.38
C ASN A 227 -58.27 -40.09 -9.24
N ALA A 228 -57.81 -38.90 -8.83
CA ALA A 228 -58.01 -37.68 -9.58
C ALA A 228 -56.93 -37.53 -10.67
N ILE A 229 -57.34 -37.05 -11.83
CA ILE A 229 -56.45 -36.76 -12.95
C ILE A 229 -55.82 -35.39 -12.73
N CYS A 230 -54.48 -35.35 -12.63
CA CYS A 230 -53.74 -34.10 -12.59
C CYS A 230 -53.57 -33.52 -14.00
N SER A 231 -53.91 -32.24 -14.14
CA SER A 231 -53.75 -31.45 -15.37
C SER A 231 -53.40 -30.00 -15.02
N HIS A 232 -53.18 -29.16 -16.03
CA HIS A 232 -52.94 -27.72 -15.86
C HIS A 232 -54.09 -26.88 -16.44
N ASP A 233 -54.43 -25.80 -15.76
CA ASP A 233 -55.28 -24.74 -16.31
C ASP A 233 -54.68 -24.17 -17.60
N SER A 234 -55.49 -23.95 -18.64
CA SER A 234 -54.98 -23.48 -19.94
C SER A 234 -54.54 -22.01 -19.94
N GLU A 235 -55.00 -21.20 -18.99
CA GLU A 235 -54.69 -19.77 -18.88
C GLU A 235 -53.63 -19.49 -17.81
N THR A 236 -53.77 -20.08 -16.61
CA THR A 236 -52.88 -19.82 -15.47
C THR A 236 -51.77 -20.86 -15.31
N TYR A 237 -51.92 -22.02 -15.95
CA TYR A 237 -51.07 -23.20 -15.76
C TYR A 237 -51.06 -23.75 -14.31
N GLU A 238 -52.02 -23.35 -13.48
CA GLU A 238 -52.22 -23.92 -12.14
C GLU A 238 -52.65 -25.38 -12.22
N VAL A 239 -52.28 -26.17 -11.20
CA VAL A 239 -52.68 -27.59 -11.12
C VAL A 239 -54.20 -27.71 -10.96
N LYS A 240 -54.80 -28.60 -11.74
CA LYS A 240 -56.21 -28.99 -11.68
C LYS A 240 -56.33 -30.49 -11.46
N CYS A 241 -57.14 -30.86 -10.47
CA CYS A 241 -57.51 -32.25 -10.17
C CYS A 241 -58.97 -32.47 -10.61
N THR A 242 -59.22 -33.45 -11.48
CA THR A 242 -60.57 -33.82 -11.94
C THR A 242 -60.89 -35.27 -11.69
#